data_AF-A0A6P8BBB5-F1
#
_entry.id   AF-A0A6P8BBB5-F1
#
_cell.length_a   1.000
_cell.length_b   1.000
_cell.length_c   1.000
_cell.angle_alpha   90.00
_cell.angle_beta   90.00
_cell.angle_gamma   90.00
#
_symmetry.space_group_name_H-M   'P 1'
#
loop_
_entity.id
_entity.type
_entity.pdbx_description
1 polymer ?
#
loop_
_entity_poly.entity_id
_entity_poly.type
_entity_poly.pdbx_seq_one_letter_code
_entity_poly.pdbx_strand_id
1 'polypeptide(L)'
;MKTTIYHADKTLTSIQPGADWSSVYEELSKLNLMVFGGRVYIVGVGGLLLSGGNSLYSTARGFACDGVANFQVVLANGSIVSASADENADLYRVLKGGSNNFGIVTRFDLNTFKAPATLW
;
A
#
# COMPACT_ATOMS: atom_id res chain seq x y z
N MET A 1 -9.41 2.68 -11.19
CA MET A 1 -8.22 3.21 -10.50
C MET A 1 -7.27 2.04 -10.21
N LYS A 2 -6.39 1.68 -11.15
CA LYS A 2 -5.49 0.51 -11.05
C LYS A 2 -4.00 0.81 -11.32
N THR A 3 -3.63 2.08 -11.44
CA THR A 3 -2.26 2.47 -11.81
C THR A 3 -1.28 2.28 -10.65
N THR A 4 -0.07 1.81 -10.97
CA THR A 4 1.10 1.72 -10.08
C THR A 4 2.20 2.63 -10.63
N ILE A 5 2.69 3.55 -9.80
CA ILE A 5 3.73 4.53 -10.17
C ILE A 5 4.83 4.50 -9.11
N TYR A 6 6.07 4.32 -9.52
CA TYR A 6 7.24 4.41 -8.63
C TYR A 6 7.78 5.84 -8.60
N HIS A 7 8.25 6.28 -7.43
CA HIS A 7 8.92 7.57 -7.30
C HIS A 7 10.32 7.51 -7.91
N ALA A 8 10.86 8.66 -8.34
CA ALA A 8 12.14 8.71 -9.05
C ALA A 8 13.32 8.17 -8.22
N ASP A 9 13.27 8.34 -6.90
CA ASP A 9 14.24 7.84 -5.92
C ASP A 9 14.05 6.35 -5.58
N LYS A 10 12.95 5.73 -6.04
CA LYS A 10 12.56 4.33 -5.80
C LYS A 10 12.37 3.98 -4.32
N THR A 11 12.16 4.98 -3.46
CA THR A 11 11.87 4.75 -2.04
C THR A 11 10.38 4.51 -1.80
N LEU A 12 9.53 5.04 -2.68
CA LEU A 12 8.07 4.92 -2.61
C LEU A 12 7.46 4.40 -3.92
N THR A 13 6.33 3.72 -3.77
CA THR A 13 5.45 3.34 -4.89
C THR A 13 4.02 3.73 -4.56
N SER A 14 3.45 4.58 -5.41
CA SER A 14 2.06 5.01 -5.37
C SER A 14 1.17 4.02 -6.12
N ILE A 15 0.22 3.42 -5.41
CA ILE A 15 -0.67 2.38 -5.93
C ILE A 15 -2.12 2.83 -5.77
N GLN A 16 -2.91 2.70 -6.83
CA GLN A 16 -4.34 2.97 -6.78
C GLN A 16 -5.13 1.80 -6.16
N PRO A 17 -6.24 2.08 -5.43
CA PRO A 17 -6.94 1.11 -4.59
C PRO A 17 -7.54 -0.08 -5.33
N GLY A 18 -7.88 0.08 -6.61
CA GLY A 18 -8.52 -0.94 -7.43
C GLY A 18 -7.56 -1.89 -8.13
N ALA A 19 -6.24 -1.70 -7.96
CA ALA A 19 -5.25 -2.67 -8.43
C ALA A 19 -5.38 -4.00 -7.67
N ASP A 20 -4.89 -5.07 -8.29
CA ASP A 20 -4.65 -6.36 -7.67
C ASP A 20 -3.13 -6.59 -7.56
N TRP A 21 -2.72 -7.49 -6.66
CA TRP A 21 -1.30 -7.71 -6.39
C TRP A 21 -0.53 -8.28 -7.59
N SER A 22 -1.18 -8.99 -8.52
CA SER A 22 -0.54 -9.38 -9.80
C SER A 22 -0.07 -8.14 -10.56
N SER A 23 -0.96 -7.19 -10.81
CA SER A 23 -0.63 -5.97 -11.57
C SER A 23 0.45 -5.12 -10.89
N VAL A 24 0.43 -5.05 -9.55
CA VAL A 24 1.46 -4.33 -8.78
C VAL A 24 2.83 -4.99 -8.93
N TYR A 25 2.91 -6.31 -8.75
CA TYR A 25 4.18 -7.01 -8.82
C TYR A 25 4.73 -7.08 -10.24
N GLU A 26 3.88 -7.17 -11.25
CA GLU A 26 4.29 -7.09 -12.65
C GLU A 26 5.04 -5.77 -12.93
N GLU A 27 4.50 -4.63 -12.49
CA GLU A 27 5.19 -3.34 -12.65
C GLU A 27 6.49 -3.23 -11.84
N LEU A 28 6.48 -3.68 -10.59
CA LEU A 28 7.66 -3.59 -9.72
C LEU A 28 8.79 -4.52 -10.14
N SER A 29 8.46 -5.69 -10.69
CA SER A 29 9.45 -6.68 -11.15
C SER A 29 10.36 -6.14 -12.26
N LYS A 30 9.83 -5.27 -13.14
CA LYS A 30 10.59 -4.59 -14.22
C LYS A 30 11.76 -3.76 -13.68
N LEU A 31 11.72 -3.38 -12.41
CA LEU A 31 12.71 -2.54 -11.75
C LEU A 31 13.47 -3.27 -10.62
N ASN A 32 13.25 -4.57 -10.44
CA ASN A 32 13.74 -5.35 -9.30
C ASN A 32 13.35 -4.72 -7.95
N LEU A 33 12.11 -4.25 -7.84
CA LEU A 33 11.56 -3.64 -6.63
C LEU A 33 10.46 -4.52 -6.03
N MET A 34 10.16 -4.29 -4.75
CA MET A 34 9.10 -4.96 -4.01
C MET A 34 8.52 -4.04 -2.94
N VAL A 35 7.29 -4.33 -2.52
CA VAL A 35 6.56 -3.67 -1.42
C VAL A 35 5.97 -4.73 -0.49
N PHE A 36 5.53 -4.36 0.71
CA PHE A 36 4.78 -5.28 1.58
C PHE A 36 3.35 -5.40 1.07
N GLY A 37 3.14 -6.34 0.15
CA GLY A 37 1.85 -6.62 -0.45
C GLY A 37 1.28 -7.99 -0.09
N GLY A 38 0.19 -8.35 -0.75
CA GLY A 38 -0.49 -9.62 -0.57
C GLY A 38 0.26 -10.82 -1.12
N ARG A 39 0.07 -11.99 -0.49
CA ARG A 39 0.62 -13.28 -0.94
C ARG A 39 -0.11 -13.87 -2.15
N VAL A 40 -1.42 -13.59 -2.25
CA VAL A 40 -2.28 -14.09 -3.32
C VAL A 40 -2.49 -12.97 -4.33
N TYR A 41 -2.08 -13.22 -5.58
CA TYR A 41 -1.96 -12.19 -6.61
C TYR A 41 -3.30 -11.55 -7.01
N ILE A 42 -4.42 -12.29 -6.99
CA ILE A 42 -5.75 -11.75 -7.35
C ILE A 42 -6.37 -10.83 -6.29
N VAL A 43 -5.79 -10.75 -5.09
CA VAL A 43 -6.38 -9.97 -4.00
C VAL A 43 -6.25 -8.47 -4.31
N GLY A 44 -7.34 -7.72 -4.09
CA GLY A 44 -7.35 -6.27 -4.26
C GLY A 44 -6.47 -5.55 -3.24
N VAL A 45 -5.73 -4.55 -3.70
CA VAL A 45 -4.80 -3.75 -2.89
C VAL A 45 -5.53 -3.04 -1.75
N GLY A 46 -6.61 -2.32 -2.07
CA GLY A 46 -7.31 -1.48 -1.08
C GLY A 46 -7.87 -2.28 0.09
N GLY A 47 -8.54 -3.40 -0.18
CA GLY A 47 -9.10 -4.24 0.88
C GLY A 47 -8.03 -4.87 1.77
N LEU A 48 -6.92 -5.33 1.17
CA LEU A 48 -5.83 -5.96 1.90
C LEU A 48 -5.10 -4.96 2.81
N LEU A 49 -4.72 -3.80 2.29
CA LEU A 49 -3.96 -2.80 3.05
C LEU A 49 -4.79 -2.15 4.16
N LEU A 50 -6.09 -1.94 3.94
CA LEU A 50 -6.96 -1.34 4.96
C LEU A 50 -7.34 -2.31 6.09
N SER A 51 -7.12 -3.62 5.89
CA SER A 51 -7.46 -4.67 6.86
C SER A 51 -6.22 -5.34 7.47
N GLY A 52 -5.07 -4.67 7.41
CA GLY A 52 -3.78 -5.21 7.84
C GLY A 52 -3.05 -5.92 6.69
N GLY A 53 -3.50 -7.14 6.38
CA GLY A 53 -2.99 -7.93 5.26
C GLY A 53 -1.74 -8.74 5.57
N ASN A 54 -1.81 -10.06 5.33
CA ASN A 54 -0.66 -10.94 5.48
C ASN A 54 0.22 -10.89 4.23
N SER A 55 1.50 -10.54 4.42
CA SER A 55 2.54 -10.49 3.41
C SER A 55 3.49 -11.68 3.52
N LEU A 56 4.30 -11.92 2.47
CA LEU A 56 5.43 -12.86 2.54
C LEU A 56 6.47 -12.43 3.57
N TYR A 57 6.52 -11.14 3.90
CA TYR A 57 7.49 -10.55 4.82
C TYR A 57 6.97 -10.39 6.24
N SER A 58 5.76 -10.90 6.56
CA SER A 58 5.09 -10.50 7.79
C SER A 58 5.76 -10.96 9.08
N THR A 59 6.46 -12.09 9.05
CA THR A 59 7.26 -12.55 10.19
C THR A 59 8.44 -11.63 10.50
N ALA A 60 8.98 -10.93 9.51
CA ALA A 60 10.15 -10.08 9.65
C ALA A 60 9.81 -8.59 9.80
N ARG A 61 8.69 -8.13 9.23
CA ARG A 61 8.42 -6.70 9.02
C ARG A 61 6.97 -6.26 9.29
N GLY A 62 6.12 -7.13 9.83
CA GLY A 62 4.73 -6.78 10.15
C GLY A 62 3.74 -6.98 9.00
N PHE A 63 2.53 -6.45 9.14
CA PHE A 63 1.49 -6.61 8.14
C PHE A 63 1.77 -5.75 6.89
N ALA A 64 1.07 -6.04 5.79
CA ALA A 64 1.20 -5.28 4.55
C ALA A 64 0.91 -3.78 4.75
N CYS A 65 -0.07 -3.46 5.59
CA CYS A 65 -0.41 -2.09 5.99
C CYS A 65 0.74 -1.34 6.67
N ASP A 66 1.66 -2.05 7.34
CA ASP A 66 2.81 -1.44 8.01
C ASP A 66 3.79 -0.86 6.98
N GLY A 67 3.77 -1.37 5.74
CA GLY A 67 4.52 -0.83 4.61
C GLY A 67 3.97 0.47 4.03
N VAL A 68 2.76 0.91 4.40
CA VAL A 68 2.18 2.16 3.88
C VAL A 68 2.78 3.36 4.60
N ALA A 69 3.37 4.27 3.84
CA ALA A 69 3.94 5.54 4.31
C ALA A 69 2.91 6.67 4.31
N ASN A 70 2.01 6.70 3.32
CA ASN A 70 0.96 7.70 3.23
C ASN A 70 -0.30 7.15 2.53
N PHE A 71 -1.47 7.57 2.99
CA PHE A 71 -2.76 7.36 2.31
C PHE A 71 -3.27 8.70 1.77
N GLN A 72 -3.76 8.72 0.53
CA GLN A 72 -4.64 9.80 0.07
C GLN A 72 -6.09 9.37 0.29
N VAL A 73 -6.86 10.19 1.01
CA VAL A 73 -8.20 9.82 1.47
C VAL A 73 -9.21 10.90 1.09
N VAL A 74 -10.34 10.48 0.52
CA VAL A 74 -11.53 11.32 0.39
C VAL A 74 -12.40 11.11 1.64
N LEU A 75 -12.59 12.16 2.42
CA LEU A 75 -13.40 12.15 3.64
C LEU A 75 -14.89 12.33 3.33
N ALA A 76 -15.74 12.09 4.33
CA ALA A 76 -17.20 12.19 4.20
C ALA A 76 -17.69 13.58 3.77
N ASN A 77 -16.94 14.65 4.08
CA ASN A 77 -17.24 16.01 3.64
C ASN A 77 -16.73 16.32 2.22
N GLY A 78 -16.18 15.33 1.50
CA GLY A 78 -15.63 15.48 0.15
C GLY A 78 -14.21 16.05 0.09
N SER A 79 -13.62 16.43 1.23
CA SER A 79 -12.23 16.91 1.26
C SER A 79 -11.25 15.78 0.99
N ILE A 80 -10.14 16.11 0.32
CA ILE A 80 -9.04 15.19 0.04
C ILE A 80 -7.91 15.52 1.01
N VAL A 81 -7.50 14.54 1.81
CA VAL A 81 -6.43 14.68 2.80
C VAL A 81 -5.34 13.64 2.59
N SER A 82 -4.14 13.94 3.06
CA SER A 82 -3.06 12.96 3.21
C SER A 82 -3.02 12.45 4.65
N ALA A 83 -2.80 11.16 4.84
CA ALA A 83 -2.66 10.54 6.15
C ALA A 83 -1.34 9.78 6.22
N SER A 84 -0.40 10.31 7.00
CA SER A 84 0.95 9.78 7.23
C SER A 84 1.30 9.83 8.72
N ALA A 85 2.54 9.49 9.08
CA ALA A 85 2.99 9.62 10.47
C ALA A 85 2.99 11.08 10.97
N ASP A 86 3.18 12.04 10.07
CA ASP A 86 3.36 13.46 10.39
C ASP A 86 2.13 14.32 10.02
N GLU A 87 1.16 13.76 9.30
CA GLU A 87 -0.07 14.45 8.86
C GLU A 87 -1.29 13.54 9.08
N ASN A 88 -2.33 14.03 9.76
CA ASN A 88 -3.52 13.25 10.12
C ASN A 88 -3.17 11.88 10.74
N ALA A 89 -2.24 11.88 11.71
CA ALA A 89 -1.64 10.66 12.27
C ALA A 89 -2.66 9.66 12.86
N ASP A 90 -3.76 10.14 13.44
CA ASP A 90 -4.83 9.27 13.93
C ASP A 90 -5.50 8.52 12.77
N LEU A 91 -5.82 9.22 11.68
CA LEU A 91 -6.38 8.63 10.46
C LEU A 91 -5.41 7.61 9.86
N TYR A 92 -4.12 7.94 9.79
CA TYR A 92 -3.06 7.05 9.33
C TYR A 92 -3.01 5.75 10.14
N ARG A 93 -3.11 5.83 11.48
CA ARG A 93 -3.10 4.66 12.36
C ARG A 93 -4.35 3.81 12.18
N VAL A 94 -5.55 4.41 12.18
CA VAL A 94 -6.79 3.64 12.08
C VAL A 94 -6.99 3.02 10.70
N LEU A 95 -6.46 3.61 9.63
CA LEU A 95 -6.54 3.01 8.28
C LEU A 95 -5.69 1.74 8.13
N LYS A 96 -4.77 1.44 9.04
CA LYS A 96 -3.94 0.22 9.03
C LYS A 96 -4.64 -1.02 9.62
N GLY A 97 -5.97 -1.04 9.63
CA GLY A 97 -6.78 -2.14 10.16
C GLY A 97 -8.27 -1.83 10.31
N GLY A 98 -8.64 -0.55 10.25
CA GLY A 98 -10.00 -0.05 10.35
C GLY A 98 -10.84 -0.21 9.09
N SER A 99 -10.35 -0.91 8.06
CA SER A 99 -11.06 -1.20 6.82
C SER A 99 -11.61 0.07 6.13
N ASN A 100 -12.80 0.01 5.56
CA ASN A 100 -13.43 1.08 4.80
C ASN A 100 -14.23 2.10 5.66
N ASN A 101 -13.96 2.20 6.97
CA ASN A 101 -14.79 3.00 7.89
C ASN A 101 -14.52 4.52 7.87
N PHE A 102 -13.34 4.97 7.41
CA PHE A 102 -12.88 6.35 7.65
C PHE A 102 -12.73 7.21 6.38
N GLY A 103 -13.25 6.72 5.25
CA GLY A 103 -13.20 7.41 3.96
C GLY A 103 -12.84 6.48 2.81
N ILE A 104 -12.76 7.06 1.62
CA ILE A 104 -12.36 6.33 0.40
C ILE A 104 -10.88 6.62 0.16
N VAL A 105 -10.03 5.61 0.35
CA VAL A 105 -8.61 5.74 -0.01
C VAL A 105 -8.45 5.69 -1.53
N THR A 106 -7.86 6.73 -2.11
CA THR A 106 -7.65 6.89 -3.55
C THR A 106 -6.21 6.60 -3.99
N ARG A 107 -5.26 6.58 -3.05
CA ARG A 107 -3.85 6.26 -3.28
C ARG A 107 -3.19 5.70 -2.02
N PHE A 108 -2.39 4.66 -2.19
CA PHE A 108 -1.47 4.13 -1.18
C PHE A 108 -0.04 4.41 -1.62
N ASP A 109 0.71 5.15 -0.82
CA ASP A 109 2.15 5.33 -1.03
C ASP A 109 2.89 4.34 -0.12
N LEU A 110 3.43 3.27 -0.69
CA LEU A 110 4.13 2.19 0.03
C LEU A 110 5.63 2.39 0.00
N ASN A 111 6.28 2.05 1.11
CA ASN A 111 7.74 1.90 1.20
C ASN A 111 8.20 0.76 0.29
N THR A 112 9.13 1.10 -0.59
CA THR A 112 9.67 0.22 -1.62
C THR A 112 11.08 -0.21 -1.23
N PHE A 113 11.40 -1.48 -1.50
CA PHE A 113 12.72 -2.05 -1.27
C PHE A 113 13.14 -2.90 -2.46
N LYS A 114 14.45 -3.19 -2.56
CA LYS A 114 14.97 -4.08 -3.60
C LYS A 114 14.39 -5.48 -3.44
N ALA A 115 13.89 -6.06 -4.53
CA ALA A 115 13.45 -7.44 -4.54
C ALA A 115 14.64 -8.37 -4.21
N PRO A 116 14.45 -9.39 -3.36
CA PRO A 116 15.48 -10.38 -3.10
C PRO A 116 15.82 -11.15 -4.38
N ALA A 117 17.10 -11.48 -4.57
CA ALA A 117 17.59 -12.21 -5.75
C ALA A 117 17.00 -13.64 -5.87
N THR A 118 16.59 -14.21 -4.74
CA THR A 118 15.89 -15.48 -4.64
C THR A 118 14.69 -15.30 -3.70
N LEU A 119 13.49 -15.53 -4.24
CA LEU A 119 12.30 -15.85 -3.45
C LEU A 119 12.34 -17.36 -3.27
N TRP A 120 13.22 -17.83 -2.38
CA TRP A 120 13.54 -19.24 -2.11
C TRP A 120 13.89 -20.08 -3.35
#